data_AF-A0A915MY74-F1
#
_entry.id   AF-A0A915MY74-F1
#
_cell.length_a   1.000
_cell.length_b   1.000
_cell.length_c   1.000
_cell.angle_alpha   90.00
_cell.angle_beta   90.00
_cell.angle_gamma   90.00
#
_symmetry.space_group_name_H-M   'P 1'
#
loop_
_entity.id
_entity.type
_entity.pdbx_description
1 polymer ?
#
loop_
_entity_poly.entity_id
_entity_poly.type
_entity_poly.pdbx_seq_one_letter_code
_entity_poly.pdbx_strand_id
1 'polypeptide(L)' 'LGKIWTLSDIDKDGQLDADEFALANYLINLKLAGHAIPEKLPKHLVPPSKLVENNNNDDGMTNGTSSYP' A
#
# COMPACT_ATOMS: atom_id res chain seq x y z
N LEU A 1 -10.99 -16.94 9.72
CA LEU A 1 -10.58 -16.43 8.39
C LEU A 1 -10.85 -14.93 8.21
N GLY A 2 -11.98 -14.39 8.71
CA GLY A 2 -12.32 -12.97 8.53
C GLY A 2 -11.25 -11.95 8.97
N LYS A 3 -10.47 -12.23 10.01
CA LYS A 3 -9.40 -11.33 10.48
C LYS A 3 -8.34 -11.04 9.40
N ILE A 4 -7.94 -12.04 8.60
CA ILE A 4 -6.94 -11.87 7.54
C ILE A 4 -7.53 -11.08 6.39
N TRP A 5 -8.75 -11.42 6.00
CA TRP A 5 -9.50 -10.70 4.96
C TRP A 5 -9.60 -9.21 5.29
N THR A 6 -10.12 -8.87 6.47
CA THR A 6 -10.27 -7.47 6.92
C THR A 6 -8.94 -6.75 7.16
N LEU A 7 -7.83 -7.48 7.32
CA LEU A 7 -6.49 -6.91 7.42
C LEU A 7 -5.85 -6.66 6.05
N SER A 8 -6.27 -7.41 5.03
CA SER A 8 -5.72 -7.35 3.68
C SER A 8 -6.49 -6.37 2.81
N ASP A 9 -7.80 -6.27 3.06
CA ASP A 9 -8.72 -5.31 2.48
C ASP A 9 -8.47 -3.92 3.11
N ILE A 10 -7.61 -3.13 2.45
CA ILE A 10 -7.11 -1.84 2.99
C ILE A 10 -8.17 -0.75 2.84
N ASP A 11 -8.85 -0.73 1.71
CA ASP A 11 -9.89 0.24 1.37
C ASP A 11 -11.30 -0.20 1.82
N LYS A 12 -11.46 -1.44 2.29
CA LYS A 12 -12.73 -1.99 2.80
C LYS A 12 -13.82 -2.00 1.75
N ASP A 13 -13.44 -2.22 0.50
CA ASP A 13 -14.37 -2.29 -0.63
C ASP A 13 -15.05 -3.68 -0.73
N GLY A 14 -14.53 -4.66 0.03
CA GLY A 14 -15.02 -6.04 0.06
C GLY A 14 -14.50 -6.91 -1.09
N GLN A 15 -13.55 -6.40 -1.86
CA GLN A 15 -12.80 -7.09 -2.90
C GLN A 15 -11.31 -7.11 -2.51
N LEU A 16 -10.50 -7.82 -3.28
CA LEU A 16 -9.05 -7.87 -3.06
C LEU A 16 -8.37 -7.64 -4.40
N ASP A 17 -7.64 -6.54 -4.50
CA ASP A 17 -6.73 -6.31 -5.61
C ASP A 17 -5.56 -7.31 -5.60
N ALA A 18 -4.78 -7.37 -6.68
CA ALA A 18 -3.59 -8.23 -6.74
C ALA A 18 -2.60 -7.97 -5.59
N ASP A 19 -2.44 -6.70 -5.21
CA ASP A 19 -1.60 -6.27 -4.09
C ASP A 19 -2.15 -6.73 -2.73
N GLU A 20 -3.46 -6.65 -2.54
CA GLU A 20 -4.14 -7.02 -1.30
C GLU A 20 -4.26 -8.54 -1.16
N PHE A 21 -4.43 -9.25 -2.27
CA PHE A 21 -4.39 -10.70 -2.30
C PHE A 21 -2.99 -11.22 -1.96
N ALA A 22 -1.93 -10.59 -2.48
CA ALA A 22 -0.55 -10.93 -2.10
C ALA A 22 -0.31 -10.70 -0.60
N LEU A 23 -0.85 -9.62 -0.06
CA LEU A 23 -0.82 -9.32 1.37
C LEU A 23 -1.56 -10.37 2.21
N ALA A 24 -2.75 -10.78 1.78
CA ALA A 24 -3.53 -11.84 2.42
C ALA A 24 -2.76 -13.16 2.46
N ASN A 25 -2.15 -13.54 1.34
CA ASN A 25 -1.37 -14.77 1.25
C ASN A 25 -0.11 -14.70 2.12
N TYR A 26 0.54 -13.55 2.18
CA TYR A 26 1.67 -13.31 3.08
C TYR A 26 1.27 -13.49 4.56
N LEU A 27 0.13 -12.92 4.98
CA LEU A 27 -0.40 -13.05 6.34
C LEU A 27 -0.74 -14.50 6.69
N ILE A 28 -1.26 -15.27 5.73
CA ILE A 28 -1.51 -16.71 5.89
C ILE A 28 -0.19 -17.46 6.08
N ASN A 29 0.82 -17.18 5.25
CA ASN A 29 2.14 -17.81 5.37
C ASN A 29 2.81 -17.47 6.70
N LEU A 30 2.67 -16.23 7.19
CA LEU A 30 3.20 -15.81 8.48
C LEU A 30 2.57 -16.60 9.65
N LYS A 31 1.25 -16.83 9.58
CA LYS A 31 0.52 -17.69 10.52
C LYS A 31 0.99 -19.14 10.46
N LEU A 32 1.19 -19.68 9.26
CA LEU A 32 1.68 -21.05 9.04
C LEU A 32 3.12 -21.22 9.52
N ALA A 33 3.95 -20.19 9.40
CA ALA A 33 5.30 -20.14 9.93
C ALA A 33 5.36 -20.06 11.48
N GLY A 34 4.20 -20.09 12.16
CA GLY A 34 4.12 -20.05 13.62
C GLY A 34 4.28 -18.65 14.22
N HIS A 35 4.31 -17.60 13.38
CA HIS A 35 4.29 -16.22 13.84
C HIS A 35 2.86 -15.76 14.15
N ALA A 36 2.73 -14.86 15.12
CA ALA A 36 1.45 -14.24 15.43
C ALA A 36 1.08 -13.26 14.31
N ILE A 37 -0.13 -13.39 13.76
CA ILE A 37 -0.67 -12.37 12.85
C ILE A 37 -0.86 -11.10 13.66
N PRO A 38 -0.21 -9.99 13.27
CA PRO A 38 -0.41 -8.71 13.95
C PRO A 38 -1.86 -8.26 13.77
N GLU A 39 -2.50 -7.78 14.84
CA GLU A 39 -3.90 -7.31 14.79
C GLU A 39 -4.10 -6.03 13.96
N LYS A 40 -3.01 -5.36 13.60
CA LYS A 40 -2.97 -4.25 12.66
C LYS A 40 -1.86 -4.47 11.66
N LEU A 41 -2.18 -4.34 10.38
CA LEU A 41 -1.17 -4.38 9.33
C LEU A 41 -0.21 -3.20 9.54
N PRO A 42 1.09 -3.45 9.75
CA PRO A 42 2.02 -2.37 9.97
C PRO A 42 2.28 -1.64 8.64
N LYS A 43 2.37 -0.31 8.69
CA LYS A 43 2.45 0.57 7.49
C LYS A 43 3.63 0.26 6.55
N HIS A 44 4.63 -0.49 7.00
CA HIS A 44 5.75 -0.92 6.19
C HIS A 44 5.45 -2.14 5.30
N LEU A 45 4.35 -2.86 5.55
CA LEU A 45 3.85 -3.94 4.68
C LEU A 45 2.86 -3.43 3.63
N VAL A 46 2.38 -2.20 3.76
CA VAL A 46 1.53 -1.59 2.73
C VAL A 46 2.43 -1.32 1.53
N PRO A 47 2.13 -1.88 0.35
CA PRO A 47 2.94 -1.65 -0.83
C PRO A 47 3.01 -0.14 -1.10
N PRO A 48 4.22 0.39 -1.43
CA PRO A 48 4.40 1.81 -1.69
C PRO A 48 3.45 2.32 -2.78
N SER A 49 3.00 1.46 -3.70
CA SER A 49 1.97 1.78 -4.70
C SER A 49 0.67 2.38 -4.10
N LYS A 50 0.19 1.89 -2.94
CA LYS A 50 -0.97 2.48 -2.23
C LYS A 50 -0.58 3.67 -1.32
N LEU A 51 0.70 3.87 -1.01
CA LEU A 51 1.20 5.01 -0.23
C LEU A 51 1.48 6.26 -1.09
N VAL A 52 1.71 6.08 -2.39
CA VAL A 52 2.15 7.11 -3.33
C VAL A 52 0.97 7.83 -4.01
N GLU A 53 -0.28 7.59 -3.62
CA GLU A 53 -1.43 8.32 -4.19
C GLU A 53 -1.65 9.74 -3.60
N ASN A 54 -0.78 10.21 -2.69
CA ASN A 54 -1.01 11.48 -1.97
C ASN A 54 0.06 12.59 -2.17
N ASN A 55 1.00 12.50 -3.11
CA ASN A 55 1.99 13.58 -3.30
C ASN A 55 2.49 13.76 -4.74
N ASN A 56 1.62 14.14 -5.68
CA ASN A 56 2.04 14.70 -6.97
C ASN A 56 1.50 16.14 -7.17
N ASN A 57 1.52 16.93 -6.10
CA ASN A 57 1.38 18.39 -6.15
C ASN A 57 2.70 19.01 -5.67
N ASP A 58 3.73 18.96 -6.50
CA ASP A 58 4.96 19.76 -6.42
C ASP A 58 5.39 19.97 -7.88
N ASP A 59 4.77 20.93 -8.55
CA ASP A 59 5.10 22.35 -8.62
C ASP A 59 5.84 22.64 -9.93
N GLY A 60 5.24 23.53 -10.71
CA GLY A 60 5.53 23.66 -12.12
C GLY A 60 6.99 23.97 -12.39
N MET A 61 7.59 23.16 -13.26
CA MET A 61 8.81 23.53 -13.99
C MET A 61 8.50 24.72 -14.92
N THR A 62 8.41 25.92 -14.36
CA THR A 62 8.48 27.19 -15.08
C THR A 62 9.92 27.70 -14.99
N ASN A 63 10.83 26.99 -15.66
CA ASN A 63 12.18 27.50 -15.87
C ASN A 63 12.13 28.61 -16.92
N GLY A 64 11.81 29.82 -16.46
CA GLY A 64 11.99 31.04 -17.21
C GLY A 64 13.47 31.30 -17.45
N THR A 65 14.01 30.82 -18.56
CA THR A 65 15.28 31.32 -19.12
C THR A 65 15.31 31.10 -20.64
N SER A 66 14.85 32.09 -21.41
CA SER A 66 15.49 32.40 -22.70
C SER A 66 15.13 33.84 -23.09
N SER A 67 15.82 34.78 -22.46
CA SER A 67 16.10 36.07 -23.08
C SER A 67 17.57 36.33 -22.83
N TYR A 68 18.38 36.05 -23.85
CA TYR A 68 19.72 36.58 -23.98
C TYR A 68 19.80 37.32 -25.33
N PRO A 69 20.55 38.44 -25.36
CA PRO A 69 20.41 39.55 -26.31
C PRO A 69 20.88 39.26 -27.73
#